data_AF-A0A969RCJ2-F1
#
_entry.id   AF-A0A969RCJ2-F1
#
_cell.length_a   1.000
_cell.length_b   1.000
_cell.length_c   1.000
_cell.angle_alpha   90.00
_cell.angle_beta   90.00
_cell.angle_gamma   90.00
#
_symmetry.space_group_name_H-M   'P 1'
#
loop_
_entity.id
_entity.type
_entity.pdbx_description
1 polymer ?
#
loop_
_entity_poly.entity_id
_entity_poly.type
_entity_poly.pdbx_seq_one_letter_code
_entity_poly.pdbx_strand_id
1 'polypeptide(L)'
;MSVPPLQPLHPDHQLLALKLEQFRRFTTEALIASLRPGQAGSLKARKDGTILDGHHRLKILRERGIEIDTLPREVIDWGFVE
;
A
#
# COMPACT_ATOMS: atom_id res chain seq x y z
N MET A 1 -0.18 3.10 -20.66
CA MET A 1 0.38 1.97 -19.89
C MET A 1 -0.42 1.88 -18.60
N SER A 2 -1.23 0.83 -18.44
CA SER A 2 -2.01 0.62 -17.20
C SER A 2 -1.09 0.06 -16.12
N VAL A 3 -0.99 0.73 -14.98
CA VAL A 3 -0.27 0.18 -13.82
C VAL A 3 -1.06 -1.03 -13.32
N PRO A 4 -0.45 -2.22 -13.13
CA PRO A 4 -1.18 -3.40 -12.72
C PRO A 4 -1.86 -3.20 -11.35
N PRO A 5 -3.00 -3.87 -11.09
CA PRO A 5 -3.71 -3.77 -9.82
C PRO A 5 -2.82 -4.22 -8.66
N LEU A 6 -3.07 -3.70 -7.46
CA LEU A 6 -2.28 -3.99 -6.27
C LEU A 6 -2.59 -5.40 -5.75
N GLN A 7 -1.56 -6.23 -5.70
CA GLN A 7 -1.66 -7.62 -5.25
C GLN A 7 -0.93 -7.79 -3.91
N PRO A 8 -1.61 -8.23 -2.85
CA PRO A 8 -0.94 -8.49 -1.58
C PRO A 8 -0.05 -9.73 -1.70
N LEU A 9 1.19 -9.63 -1.21
CA LEU A 9 2.12 -10.77 -1.15
C LEU A 9 1.66 -11.83 -0.14
N HIS A 10 0.92 -11.40 0.89
CA HIS A 10 0.45 -12.23 1.97
C HIS A 10 -1.04 -12.02 2.22
N PRO A 11 -1.76 -13.04 2.72
CA PRO A 11 -3.17 -12.89 3.08
C PRO A 11 -3.35 -11.90 4.24
N ASP A 12 -4.50 -11.22 4.27
CA ASP A 12 -4.81 -10.17 5.24
C ASP A 12 -4.73 -10.62 6.71
N HIS A 13 -4.90 -11.91 7.01
CA HIS A 13 -4.81 -12.42 8.39
C HIS A 13 -3.39 -12.30 8.98
N GLN A 14 -2.37 -12.07 8.14
CA GLN A 14 -1.00 -11.78 8.62
C GLN A 14 -0.82 -10.31 9.03
N LEU A 15 -1.80 -9.45 8.77
CA LEU A 15 -1.77 -8.07 9.24
C LEU A 15 -1.98 -8.03 10.75
N LEU A 16 -1.03 -7.40 11.45
CA LEU A 16 -1.15 -7.16 12.89
C LEU A 16 -2.40 -6.31 13.21
N ALA A 17 -3.33 -6.89 13.97
CA ALA A 17 -4.56 -6.23 14.41
C ALA A 17 -4.28 -4.90 15.13
N LEU A 18 -3.26 -4.85 16.00
CA LEU A 18 -2.89 -3.63 16.70
C LEU A 18 -2.53 -2.47 15.74
N LYS A 19 -1.82 -2.76 14.63
CA LYS A 19 -1.50 -1.75 13.62
C LYS A 19 -2.74 -1.31 12.85
N LEU A 20 -3.66 -2.23 12.57
CA LEU A 20 -4.94 -1.88 11.95
C LEU A 20 -5.73 -0.92 12.85
N GLU A 21 -5.86 -1.23 14.14
CA GLU A 21 -6.57 -0.36 15.09
C GLU A 21 -5.92 1.01 15.25
N GLN A 22 -4.58 1.09 15.21
CA GLN A 22 -3.87 2.37 15.18
C GLN A 22 -4.21 3.17 13.91
N PHE A 23 -4.13 2.54 12.74
CA PHE A 23 -4.39 3.22 11.48
C PHE A 23 -5.87 3.57 11.24
N ARG A 24 -6.81 2.82 11.83
CA ARG A 24 -8.25 3.10 11.76
C ARG A 24 -8.62 4.47 12.33
N ARG A 25 -7.81 5.00 13.26
CA ARG A 25 -8.00 6.31 13.88
C ARG A 25 -7.71 7.48 12.94
N PHE A 26 -6.98 7.26 11.85
CA PHE A 26 -6.67 8.30 10.88
C PHE A 26 -7.79 8.48 9.87
N THR A 27 -7.97 9.72 9.41
CA THR A 27 -8.90 10.03 8.31
C THR A 27 -8.43 9.38 7.00
N THR A 28 -9.34 9.25 6.05
CA THR A 28 -9.02 8.66 4.73
C THR A 28 -7.94 9.47 4.02
N GLU A 29 -8.04 10.80 4.09
CA GLU A 29 -7.11 11.75 3.49
C GLU A 29 -5.71 11.62 4.11
N ALA A 30 -5.64 11.47 5.44
CA ALA A 30 -4.37 11.27 6.14
C ALA A 30 -3.70 9.95 5.74
N LEU A 31 -4.48 8.87 5.60
CA LEU A 31 -3.96 7.59 5.13
C LEU A 31 -3.43 7.69 3.70
N ILE A 32 -4.18 8.29 2.78
CA ILE A 32 -3.76 8.53 1.39
C ILE A 32 -2.50 9.39 1.35
N ALA A 33 -2.45 10.47 2.14
CA ALA A 33 -1.29 11.35 2.21
C ALA A 33 -0.04 10.59 2.68
N SER A 34 -0.17 9.70 3.68
CA SER A 34 0.94 8.88 4.20
C SER A 34 1.48 7.86 3.20
N LEU A 35 0.71 7.52 2.16
CA LEU A 35 1.10 6.55 1.13
C LEU A 35 1.76 7.21 -0.08
N ARG A 36 1.80 8.54 -0.16
CA ARG A 36 2.43 9.24 -1.29
C ARG A 36 3.91 8.86 -1.44
N PRO A 37 4.43 8.76 -2.68
CA PRO A 37 5.84 8.49 -2.95
C PRO A 37 6.80 9.49 -2.28
N GLY A 38 8.02 9.03 -2.00
CA GLY A 38 9.13 9.86 -1.52
C GLY A 38 9.21 10.03 -0.01
N GLN A 39 8.41 9.29 0.76
CA GLN A 39 8.42 9.34 2.22
C GLN A 39 8.55 7.96 2.84
N ALA A 40 8.96 7.92 4.12
CA ALA A 40 9.04 6.68 4.87
C ALA A 40 7.64 6.04 4.96
N GLY A 41 7.56 4.76 4.61
CA GLY A 41 6.30 4.04 4.57
C GLY A 41 5.39 4.45 3.41
N SER A 42 5.89 5.05 2.33
CA SER A 42 5.11 5.23 1.11
C SER A 42 4.57 3.89 0.56
N LEU A 43 3.57 3.95 -0.31
CA LEU A 43 3.11 2.77 -1.04
C LEU A 43 4.20 2.32 -2.02
N LYS A 44 4.68 1.09 -1.85
CA LYS A 44 5.67 0.47 -2.73
C LYS A 44 5.12 -0.78 -3.35
N ALA A 45 5.33 -0.95 -4.64
CA ALA A 45 4.95 -2.16 -5.36
C ALA A 45 6.02 -2.56 -6.37
N ARG A 46 6.08 -3.85 -6.72
CA ARG A 46 6.84 -4.31 -7.89
C ARG A 46 6.15 -3.88 -9.18
N LYS A 47 6.87 -4.02 -10.30
CA LYS A 47 6.32 -3.79 -11.66
C LYS A 47 5.08 -4.61 -11.97
N ASP A 48 4.92 -5.78 -11.34
CA ASP A 48 3.77 -6.68 -11.50
C ASP A 48 2.56 -6.32 -10.61
N GLY A 49 2.68 -5.31 -9.73
CA GLY A 49 1.62 -4.89 -8.81
C GLY A 49 1.73 -5.50 -7.41
N THR A 50 2.68 -6.39 -7.15
CA THR A 50 2.92 -6.96 -5.81
C THR A 50 3.26 -5.88 -4.80
N ILE A 51 2.46 -5.74 -3.74
CA ILE A 51 2.65 -4.76 -2.67
C ILE A 51 3.86 -5.15 -1.83
N LEU A 52 4.82 -4.23 -1.70
CA LEU A 52 6.01 -4.35 -0.86
C LEU A 52 5.90 -3.56 0.45
N ASP A 53 5.17 -2.45 0.46
CA ASP A 53 4.91 -1.65 1.66
C ASP A 53 3.54 -0.95 1.56
N GLY A 54 2.92 -0.65 2.71
CA GLY A 54 1.62 0.02 2.80
C GLY A 54 0.42 -0.87 3.13
N HIS A 55 0.61 -2.18 3.36
CA HIS A 55 -0.47 -3.18 3.45
C HIS A 55 -1.58 -2.82 4.45
N HIS A 56 -1.24 -2.44 5.69
CA HIS A 56 -2.24 -2.10 6.71
C HIS A 56 -3.12 -0.92 6.32
N ARG A 57 -2.54 0.09 5.68
CA ARG A 57 -3.24 1.33 5.30
C ARG A 57 -4.10 1.09 4.07
N LEU A 58 -3.61 0.33 3.10
CA LEU A 58 -4.39 -0.14 1.95
C LEU A 58 -5.60 -0.98 2.36
N LYS A 59 -5.43 -1.87 3.35
CA LYS A 59 -6.53 -2.68 3.88
C LYS A 59 -7.67 -1.79 4.39
N ILE A 60 -7.35 -0.78 5.19
CA ILE A 60 -8.34 0.16 5.74
C ILE A 60 -8.99 1.00 4.64
N LEU A 61 -8.21 1.49 3.67
CA LEU A 61 -8.75 2.25 2.54
C LEU A 61 -9.72 1.40 1.70
N ARG A 62 -9.37 0.13 1.44
CA ARG A 62 -10.25 -0.81 0.74
C ARG A 62 -11.54 -1.09 1.51
N GLU A 63 -11.45 -1.30 2.83
CA GLU A 63 -12.64 -1.45 3.69
C GLU A 63 -13.54 -0.21 3.68
N ARG A 64 -12.97 0.98 3.50
CA ARG A 64 -13.69 2.25 3.35
C ARG A 64 -14.22 2.48 1.94
N GLY A 65 -14.05 1.53 1.00
CA GLY A 65 -14.52 1.63 -0.37
C GLY A 65 -13.68 2.55 -1.27
N ILE A 66 -12.44 2.85 -0.88
CA ILE A 66 -11.53 3.65 -1.70
C ILE A 66 -10.88 2.79 -2.78
N GLU A 67 -10.82 3.32 -4.00
CA GLU A 67 -10.21 2.67 -5.15
C GLU A 67 -8.67 2.72 -5.06
N ILE A 68 -8.09 1.70 -4.42
CA ILE A 68 -6.66 1.73 -4.05
C ILE A 68 -5.71 1.53 -5.23
N ASP A 69 -6.13 0.91 -6.33
CA ASP A 69 -5.25 0.58 -7.45
C ASP A 69 -4.79 1.83 -8.22
N THR A 70 -5.52 2.94 -8.02
CA THR A 70 -5.22 4.27 -8.58
C THR A 70 -4.27 5.10 -7.73
N LEU A 71 -3.93 4.64 -6.52
CA LEU A 71 -3.07 5.40 -5.61
C LEU A 71 -1.63 5.51 -6.18
N PRO A 72 -0.98 6.68 -6.03
CA PRO A 72 0.40 6.85 -6.44
C PRO A 72 1.30 5.93 -5.62
N ARG A 73 2.23 5.25 -6.29
CA ARG A 73 3.12 4.25 -5.70
C ARG A 73 4.52 4.34 -6.27
N GLU A 74 5.51 4.00 -5.45
CA GLU A 74 6.87 3.77 -5.92
C GLU A 74 6.95 2.37 -6.53
N VAL A 75 7.32 2.31 -7.80
CA VAL A 75 7.57 1.03 -8.49
C VAL A 75 9.02 0.63 -8.25
N ILE A 76 9.22 -0.42 -7.46
CA ILE A 76 10.54 -0.94 -7.14
C ILE A 76 10.91 -2.01 -8.16
N ASP A 77 11.95 -1.71 -8.93
CA ASP A 77 12.61 -2.63 -9.83
C ASP A 77 13.89 -3.12 -9.13
N TRP A 78 13.83 -4.28 -8.48
CA TRP A 78 15.05 -4.92 -7.98
C TRP A 78 15.78 -5.53 -9.18
N GLY A 79 16.54 -4.70 -9.90
CA GLY A 79 17.63 -5.18 -10.73
C GLY A 79 18.76 -5.63 -9.81
N PHE A 80 19.30 -6.82 -10.05
CA PHE A 80 20.60 -7.20 -9.49
C PHE A 80 21.59 -6.05 -9.77
N VAL A 81 22.16 -5.49 -8.71
CA VAL A 81 23.41 -4.73 -8.85
C VAL A 81 24.49 -5.80 -9.01
N GLU A 82 25.08 -5.87 -10.21
CA GLU A 82 26.37 -6.57 -10.41
C GLU A 82 27.46 -5.92 -9.53
#